data_AF-A0A3D3GKX3-F1
#
_entry.id   AF-A0A3D3GKX3-F1
#
_cell.length_a   1.000
_cell.length_b   1.000
_cell.length_c   1.000
_cell.angle_alpha   90.00
_cell.angle_beta   90.00
_cell.angle_gamma   90.00
#
_symmetry.space_group_name_H-M   'P 1'
#
loop_
_entity.id
_entity.type
_entity.pdbx_description
1 polymer ?
#
loop_
_entity_poly.entity_id
_entity_poly.type
_entity_poly.pdbx_seq_one_letter_code
_entity_poly.pdbx_strand_id
1 'polypeptide(L)'
;MNNLLSPEETKQFLRITADDLDGFVKSGKLQAYKISGQYLRFRKEDVLHLKETTFKDRENPFKQNTFLGRVRDFWKFNNFYILGVLIAAGLLYLLGREYLQ
;
A
#
# COMPACT_ATOMS: atom_id res chain seq x y z
N MET A 1 20.50 -1.64 -24.31
CA MET A 1 20.48 -2.92 -23.56
C MET A 1 19.17 -2.99 -22.78
N ASN A 2 18.32 -3.98 -23.03
CA ASN A 2 16.96 -4.05 -22.47
C ASN A 2 16.98 -4.55 -21.01
N ASN A 3 17.26 -3.65 -20.06
CA ASN A 3 17.15 -3.93 -18.62
C ASN A 3 15.70 -3.73 -18.16
N LEU A 4 14.92 -4.81 -18.25
CA LEU A 4 13.56 -4.87 -17.73
C LEU A 4 13.59 -5.54 -16.34
N LEU A 5 13.03 -4.90 -15.34
CA LEU A 5 12.90 -5.40 -13.98
C LEU A 5 11.54 -6.07 -13.78
N SER A 6 11.51 -7.12 -12.99
CA SER A 6 10.27 -7.73 -12.49
C SER A 6 9.62 -6.84 -11.40
N PRO A 7 8.35 -7.09 -11.06
CA PRO A 7 7.69 -6.39 -9.95
C PRO A 7 8.41 -6.55 -8.61
N GLU A 8 8.94 -7.75 -8.34
CA GLU A 8 9.66 -8.03 -7.10
C GLU A 8 10.96 -7.24 -7.01
N GLU A 9 11.76 -7.25 -8.07
CA GLU A 9 13.00 -6.48 -8.15
C GLU A 9 12.73 -4.97 -8.06
N THR A 10 11.64 -4.51 -8.67
CA THR A 10 11.25 -3.09 -8.64
C THR A 10 10.85 -2.64 -7.24
N LYS A 11 10.08 -3.46 -6.50
CA LYS A 11 9.75 -3.21 -5.09
C LYS A 11 11.01 -3.15 -4.22
N GLN A 12 11.93 -4.10 -4.41
CA GLN A 12 13.18 -4.13 -3.65
C GLN A 12 14.06 -2.90 -3.96
N PHE A 13 14.12 -2.50 -5.24
CA PHE A 13 14.94 -1.38 -5.69
C PHE A 13 14.40 -0.02 -5.21
N LEU A 14 13.07 0.15 -5.20
CA LEU A 14 12.40 1.37 -4.76
C LEU A 14 12.08 1.37 -3.26
N ARG A 15 12.24 0.23 -2.56
CA ARG A 15 11.87 0.02 -1.15
C ARG A 15 10.40 0.41 -0.85
N ILE A 16 9.49 -0.04 -1.71
CA ILE A 16 8.05 0.25 -1.61
C ILE A 16 7.21 -1.02 -1.48
N THR A 17 5.96 -0.86 -1.04
CA THR A 17 5.00 -1.97 -0.95
C THR A 17 4.37 -2.30 -2.31
N ALA A 18 3.67 -3.43 -2.39
CA ALA A 18 2.94 -3.82 -3.61
C ALA A 18 1.80 -2.84 -3.96
N ASP A 19 1.11 -2.32 -2.95
CA ASP A 19 0.06 -1.30 -3.11
C ASP A 19 0.62 0.01 -3.68
N ASP A 20 1.78 0.45 -3.19
CA ASP A 20 2.45 1.64 -3.69
C ASP A 20 2.84 1.47 -5.17
N LEU A 21 3.43 0.30 -5.52
CA LEU A 21 3.80 -0.02 -6.89
C LEU A 21 2.58 0.01 -7.83
N ASP A 22 1.47 -0.58 -7.41
CA ASP A 22 0.21 -0.55 -8.15
C ASP A 22 -0.33 0.88 -8.31
N GLY A 23 -0.21 1.71 -7.26
CA GLY A 23 -0.52 3.13 -7.31
C GLY A 23 0.32 3.91 -8.34
N PHE A 24 1.63 3.62 -8.43
CA PHE A 24 2.51 4.25 -9.42
C PHE A 24 2.19 3.83 -10.86
N VAL A 25 1.78 2.58 -11.06
CA VAL A 25 1.31 2.10 -12.36
C VAL A 25 -0.01 2.76 -12.75
N LYS A 26 -0.99 2.76 -11.84
CA LYS A 26 -2.32 3.37 -12.07
C LYS A 26 -2.26 4.86 -12.34
N SER A 27 -1.34 5.57 -11.68
CA SER A 27 -1.11 7.00 -11.91
C SER A 27 -0.30 7.32 -13.16
N GLY A 28 0.13 6.31 -13.92
CA GLY A 28 0.94 6.49 -15.14
C GLY A 28 2.38 6.94 -14.88
N LYS A 29 2.80 7.02 -13.61
CA LYS A 29 4.16 7.42 -13.22
C LYS A 29 5.21 6.35 -13.48
N LEU A 30 4.78 5.09 -13.61
CA LEU A 30 5.65 3.97 -13.93
C LEU A 30 5.04 3.15 -15.06
N GLN A 31 5.77 3.03 -16.17
CA GLN A 31 5.31 2.26 -17.33
C GLN A 31 5.46 0.76 -17.08
N ALA A 32 4.34 0.08 -17.21
CA ALA A 32 4.16 -1.32 -16.96
C ALA A 32 3.94 -2.06 -18.30
N TYR A 33 4.90 -2.89 -18.70
CA TYR A 33 4.78 -3.69 -19.91
C TYR A 33 4.25 -5.08 -19.56
N LYS A 34 3.10 -5.45 -20.13
CA LYS A 34 2.58 -6.82 -20.04
C LYS A 34 3.34 -7.70 -21.02
N ILE A 35 4.09 -8.66 -20.51
CA ILE A 35 4.72 -9.69 -21.35
C ILE A 35 3.87 -10.95 -21.24
N SER A 36 3.39 -11.50 -22.35
CA SER A 36 2.75 -12.83 -22.40
C SER A 36 1.63 -13.06 -21.37
N GLY A 37 0.73 -12.09 -21.17
CA GLY A 37 -0.51 -12.26 -20.40
C GLY A 37 -0.36 -12.24 -18.87
N GLN A 38 0.83 -12.47 -18.32
CA GLN A 38 1.16 -12.24 -16.92
C GLN A 38 2.62 -11.78 -16.83
N TYR A 39 2.92 -10.87 -15.90
CA TYR A 39 4.19 -10.17 -15.65
C TYR A 39 4.27 -8.75 -16.21
N LEU A 40 4.23 -7.82 -15.25
CA LEU A 40 4.41 -6.39 -15.40
C LEU A 40 5.91 -6.10 -15.34
N ARG A 41 6.56 -6.00 -16.49
CA ARG A 41 7.99 -5.63 -16.56
C ARG A 41 8.14 -4.11 -16.59
N PHE A 42 9.12 -3.62 -15.86
CA PHE A 42 9.41 -2.20 -15.71
C PHE A 42 10.76 -1.87 -16.33
N ARG A 43 10.86 -0.77 -17.07
CA ARG A 43 12.17 -0.34 -17.58
C ARG A 43 13.01 0.18 -16.42
N LYS A 44 14.26 -0.29 -16.32
CA LYS A 44 15.18 0.12 -15.25
C LYS A 44 15.43 1.64 -15.24
N GLU A 45 15.47 2.26 -16.41
CA GLU A 45 15.55 3.72 -16.61
C GLU A 45 14.37 4.46 -15.96
N ASP A 46 13.13 4.02 -16.20
CA ASP A 46 11.93 4.62 -15.61
C ASP A 46 11.91 4.47 -14.09
N VAL A 47 12.34 3.30 -13.60
CA VAL A 47 12.46 3.02 -12.16
C VAL A 47 13.51 3.92 -11.50
N LEU A 48 14.65 4.15 -12.16
CA LEU A 48 15.70 5.07 -11.69
C LEU A 48 15.20 6.52 -11.67
N HIS A 49 14.55 6.97 -12.75
CA HIS A 49 13.96 8.30 -12.82
C HIS A 49 12.91 8.52 -11.72
N LEU A 50 12.06 7.53 -11.46
CA LEU A 50 11.07 7.60 -10.39
C LEU A 50 11.75 7.71 -9.02
N LYS A 51 12.83 6.94 -8.78
CA LYS A 51 13.65 7.03 -7.57
C LYS A 51 14.19 8.44 -7.36
N GLU A 52 14.80 9.03 -8.38
CA GLU A 52 15.41 10.36 -8.28
C GLU A 52 14.40 11.51 -8.19
N THR A 53 13.24 11.39 -8.81
CA THR A 53 12.23 12.47 -8.81
C THR A 53 11.29 12.40 -7.61
N THR A 54 10.92 11.20 -7.18
CA THR A 54 9.88 10.99 -6.15
C THR A 54 10.47 10.63 -4.79
N PHE A 55 11.65 10.01 -4.75
CA PHE A 55 12.24 9.51 -3.50
C PHE A 55 13.44 10.31 -3.02
N LYS A 56 14.02 11.20 -3.83
CA LYS A 56 15.10 12.11 -3.41
C LYS A 56 14.63 13.11 -2.34
N ASP A 57 13.35 13.50 -2.36
CA ASP A 57 12.72 14.27 -1.27
C ASP A 57 12.25 13.40 -0.08
N ARG A 58 12.23 12.07 -0.25
CA ARG A 58 11.85 11.10 0.79
C ARG A 58 13.04 10.54 1.57
N GLU A 59 14.27 10.85 1.18
CA GLU A 59 15.48 10.65 1.99
C GLU A 59 15.56 11.58 3.20
N ASN A 60 14.49 12.33 3.51
CA ASN A 60 14.25 12.80 4.85
C ASN A 60 13.55 11.68 5.65
N PRO A 61 14.28 10.83 6.41
CA PRO A 61 13.68 9.75 7.22
C PRO A 61 12.67 10.28 8.26
N PHE A 62 12.61 11.60 8.46
CA PHE A 62 11.70 12.27 9.38
C PHE A 62 10.27 12.47 8.86
N LYS A 63 9.96 12.24 7.58
CA LYS A 63 8.62 12.53 7.03
C LYS A 63 7.68 11.33 6.85
N GLN A 64 8.15 10.09 7.09
CA GLN A 64 7.36 8.87 6.89
C GLN A 64 6.94 8.15 8.17
N ASN A 65 7.24 8.71 9.35
CA ASN A 65 6.73 8.23 10.63
C ASN A 65 5.66 9.19 11.21
N THR A 66 4.85 9.80 10.34
CA THR A 66 3.67 10.52 10.82
C THR A 66 2.75 9.46 11.41
N PHE A 67 2.55 9.47 12.73
CA PHE A 67 1.70 8.52 13.45
C PHE A 67 0.34 8.30 12.76
N LEU A 68 -0.21 9.34 12.12
CA LEU A 68 -1.44 9.25 11.31
C LEU A 68 -1.35 8.25 10.14
N GLY A 69 -0.19 8.14 9.47
CA GLY A 69 0.03 7.16 8.40
C GLY A 69 -0.11 5.73 8.93
N ARG A 70 0.55 5.45 10.06
CA ARG A 70 0.48 4.14 10.72
C ARG A 70 -0.92 3.82 11.25
N VAL A 71 -1.64 4.81 11.78
CA VAL A 71 -3.03 4.65 12.24
C VAL A 71 -3.97 4.37 11.06
N ARG A 72 -3.81 5.06 9.93
CA ARG A 72 -4.61 4.83 8.73
C ARG A 72 -4.35 3.44 8.15
N ASP A 73 -3.08 3.04 8.08
CA ASP A 73 -2.70 1.72 7.58
C ASP A 73 -3.22 0.61 8.51
N PHE A 74 -3.20 0.86 9.83
CA PHE A 74 -3.82 -0.02 10.82
C PHE A 74 -5.33 -0.14 10.62
N TRP A 75 -6.06 0.96 10.40
CA TRP A 75 -7.50 0.91 10.11
C TRP A 75 -7.82 0.18 8.81
N LYS A 76 -7.04 0.40 7.75
CA LYS A 76 -7.23 -0.27 6.46
C LYS A 76 -7.08 -1.79 6.59
N PHE A 77 -6.10 -2.24 7.36
CA PHE A 77 -5.83 -3.66 7.60
C PHE A 77 -6.84 -4.28 8.57
N ASN A 78 -7.27 -3.54 9.60
CA ASN A 78 -8.13 -4.05 10.67
C ASN A 78 -9.64 -3.81 10.46
N ASN A 79 -10.07 -3.38 9.27
CA ASN A 79 -11.47 -3.04 9.00
C ASN A 79 -12.44 -4.20 9.33
N PHE A 80 -12.06 -5.45 9.04
CA PHE A 80 -12.86 -6.63 9.37
C PHE A 80 -13.01 -6.84 10.89
N TYR A 81 -11.93 -6.68 11.65
CA TYR A 81 -11.95 -6.81 13.10
C TYR A 81 -12.74 -5.69 13.77
N ILE A 82 -12.61 -4.46 13.28
CA ILE A 82 -13.39 -3.30 13.77
C ILE A 82 -14.88 -3.54 13.57
N LEU A 83 -15.27 -4.04 12.39
CA LEU A 83 -16.67 -4.40 12.10
C LEU A 83 -17.15 -5.52 13.02
N GLY A 84 -16.33 -6.55 13.25
CA GLY A 84 -16.66 -7.65 14.16
C GLY A 84 -16.88 -7.18 15.61
N VAL A 85 -16.02 -6.31 16.11
CA VAL A 85 -16.16 -5.73 17.47
C VAL A 85 -17.43 -4.87 17.56
N LEU A 86 -17.75 -4.08 16.54
CA LEU A 86 -18.99 -3.28 16.52
C LEU A 86 -20.24 -4.15 16.58
N ILE A 87 -20.28 -5.25 15.82
CA ILE A 87 -21.40 -6.19 15.84
C ILE A 87 -21.49 -6.88 17.21
N ALA A 88 -20.37 -7.37 17.74
CA ALA A 88 -20.33 -8.01 19.06
C ALA A 88 -20.79 -7.06 20.17
N ALA A 89 -20.32 -5.81 20.16
CA ALA A 89 -20.74 -4.78 21.11
C ALA A 89 -22.24 -4.44 20.96
N GLY A 90 -22.76 -4.37 19.73
CA GLY A 90 -24.19 -4.17 19.47
C GLY A 90 -25.05 -5.30 20.03
N LEU A 91 -24.64 -6.56 19.85
CA LEU A 91 -25.34 -7.71 20.42
C LEU A 91 -25.31 -7.70 21.95
N LEU A 92 -24.15 -7.43 22.55
CA LEU A 92 -24.02 -7.31 24.01
C LEU A 92 -24.90 -6.18 24.56
N TYR A 93 -24.97 -5.05 23.86
CA TYR A 93 -25.83 -3.93 24.24
C TYR A 93 -27.31 -4.30 24.19
N LEU A 94 -27.76 -5.00 23.15
CA LEU A 94 -29.15 -5.47 23.04
C LEU A 94 -29.51 -6.45 24.15
N LEU A 95 -28.64 -7.43 24.40
CA LEU A 95 -28.84 -8.40 25.49
C LEU A 95 -28.86 -7.71 26.85
N GLY A 96 -27.93 -6.79 27.11
CA GLY A 96 -27.87 -6.03 28.35
C GLY A 96 -29.11 -5.14 28.56
N ARG A 97 -29.67 -4.57 27.47
CA ARG A 97 -30.89 -3.76 27.53
C ARG A 97 -32.10 -4.57 28.00
N GLU A 98 -32.24 -5.82 27.54
CA GLU A 98 -33.36 -6.68 27.94
C GLU A 98 -33.23 -7.22 29.37
N TYR A 99 -32.00 -7.42 29.86
CA TYR A 99 -31.77 -7.88 31.23
C TYR A 99 -31.91 -6.80 32.31
N LEU A 100 -31.90 -5.51 31.93
CA LEU A 100 -31.97 -4.38 32.86
C LEU A 100 -33.38 -3.77 32.97
N GLN A 101 -34.37 -4.30 32.23
CA GLN A 101 -35.80 -3.98 32.34
C GLN A 101 -36.55 -5.09 33.07
#